data_AF-A0A4Z1KEV2-F1
#
_entry.id   AF-A0A4Z1KEV2-F1
#
_cell.length_a   1.000
_cell.length_b   1.000
_cell.length_c   1.000
_cell.angle_alpha   90.00
_cell.angle_beta   90.00
_cell.angle_gamma   90.00
#
_symmetry.space_group_name_H-M   'P 1'
#
loop_
_entity.id
_entity.type
_entity.pdbx_description
1 polymer ?
#
loop_
_entity_poly.entity_id
_entity_poly.type
_entity_poly.pdbx_seq_one_letter_code
_entity_poly.pdbx_strand_id
1 'polypeptide(L)'
;MVSSSPYSWITIGTIFNLWKLKSALSGRMSEALNDVCETYGSSARIGPKDLICSDPYVIRRMCTAKLGYRRSKFYSSFAFNPDRDSMISTTDEKVHADLKMKTAAGYSGKGFENLEQLINRQLDAFIDLIEQKYLSTPTDFRPFDFAKKSQYFTLDAITDVAFGKLFGCIAQDDDMYDYIKTVDQLLPAAKIAGVFS
;
A
#
# COMPACT_ATOMS: atom_id res chain seq x y z
N MET A 1 30.48 -16.88 -25.55
CA MET A 1 31.51 -15.92 -25.09
C MET A 1 31.00 -15.25 -23.84
N VAL A 2 31.50 -15.68 -22.68
CA VAL A 2 31.17 -15.10 -21.38
C VAL A 2 31.92 -13.77 -21.29
N SER A 3 31.21 -12.68 -21.57
CA SER A 3 31.71 -11.33 -21.33
C SER A 3 31.84 -11.14 -19.82
N SER A 4 33.08 -10.99 -19.37
CA SER A 4 33.43 -10.50 -18.05
C SER A 4 32.75 -9.16 -17.82
N SER A 5 31.77 -9.13 -16.92
CA SER A 5 30.99 -7.93 -16.65
C SER A 5 30.96 -7.65 -15.15
N PRO A 6 30.69 -6.38 -14.73
CA PRO A 6 30.79 -5.84 -13.36
C PRO A 6 29.96 -6.54 -12.25
N TYR A 7 29.60 -7.82 -12.42
CA TYR A 7 28.63 -8.61 -11.69
C TYR A 7 29.01 -9.05 -10.26
N SER A 8 30.22 -8.78 -9.75
CA SER A 8 30.67 -9.43 -8.50
C SER A 8 29.90 -9.02 -7.24
N TRP A 9 29.58 -7.73 -7.07
CA TRP A 9 28.95 -7.22 -5.84
C TRP A 9 27.43 -7.46 -5.79
N ILE A 10 26.74 -7.46 -6.93
CA ILE A 10 25.31 -7.82 -7.00
C ILE A 10 25.13 -9.31 -6.78
N THR A 11 26.03 -10.17 -7.26
CA THR A 11 25.82 -11.62 -7.17
C THR A 11 25.75 -12.11 -5.72
N ILE A 12 26.64 -11.66 -4.82
CA ILE A 12 26.61 -12.05 -3.40
C ILE A 12 25.44 -11.39 -2.66
N GLY A 13 25.17 -10.11 -2.92
CA GLY A 13 24.04 -9.38 -2.31
C GLY A 13 22.67 -9.94 -2.72
N THR A 14 22.57 -10.50 -3.93
CA THR A 14 21.39 -11.16 -4.48
C THR A 14 21.23 -12.58 -3.94
N ILE A 15 22.30 -13.29 -3.54
CA ILE A 15 22.20 -14.64 -2.96
C ILE A 15 21.60 -14.61 -1.53
N PHE A 16 21.87 -13.56 -0.75
CA PHE A 16 21.43 -13.46 0.65
C PHE A 16 20.37 -12.38 0.90
N ASN A 17 19.75 -11.82 -0.14
CA ASN A 17 18.80 -10.70 -0.04
C ASN A 17 19.37 -9.44 0.66
N LEU A 18 20.68 -9.35 0.89
CA LEU A 18 21.32 -8.26 1.64
C LEU A 18 21.14 -6.91 0.95
N TRP A 19 21.21 -6.90 -0.38
CA TRP A 19 20.96 -5.69 -1.17
C TRP A 19 19.51 -5.21 -0.99
N LYS A 20 18.53 -6.11 -1.13
CA LYS A 20 17.11 -5.77 -0.91
C LYS A 20 16.85 -5.29 0.51
N LEU A 21 17.43 -5.95 1.51
CA LEU A 21 17.29 -5.56 2.91
C LEU A 21 17.85 -4.15 3.16
N LYS A 22 19.06 -3.88 2.66
CA LYS A 22 19.67 -2.54 2.74
C LYS A 22 18.79 -1.49 2.07
N SER A 23 18.27 -1.77 0.87
CA SER A 23 17.38 -0.87 0.13
C SER A 23 16.06 -0.63 0.87
N ALA A 24 15.46 -1.69 1.44
CA ALA A 24 14.23 -1.60 2.25
C ALA A 24 14.43 -0.77 3.54
N LEU A 25 15.51 -1.02 4.28
CA LEU A 25 15.86 -0.26 5.49
C LEU A 25 16.22 1.20 5.20
N SER A 26 16.72 1.50 4.00
CA SER A 26 17.01 2.88 3.59
C SER A 26 15.76 3.69 3.25
N GLY A 27 14.58 3.06 3.14
CA GLY A 27 13.36 3.70 2.66
C GLY A 27 13.31 3.96 1.15
N ARG A 28 14.41 3.71 0.42
CA ARG A 28 14.57 3.99 -1.02
C ARG A 28 14.46 2.74 -1.89
N MET A 29 13.68 1.75 -1.47
CA MET A 29 13.52 0.50 -2.23
C MET A 29 13.00 0.75 -3.65
N SER A 30 12.04 1.67 -3.82
CA SER A 30 11.48 1.99 -5.14
C SER A 30 12.52 2.59 -6.08
N GLU A 31 13.34 3.53 -5.59
CA GLU A 31 14.44 4.13 -6.35
C GLU A 31 15.49 3.08 -6.70
N ALA A 32 15.91 2.27 -5.73
CA ALA A 32 16.90 1.21 -5.95
C ALA A 32 16.43 0.16 -6.98
N LEU A 33 15.13 -0.17 -7.01
CA LEU A 33 14.56 -1.05 -8.03
C LEU A 33 14.55 -0.38 -9.41
N ASN A 34 14.25 0.92 -9.48
CA ASN A 34 14.30 1.69 -10.71
C ASN A 34 15.73 1.76 -11.28
N ASP A 35 16.72 2.08 -10.44
CA ASP A 35 18.14 2.13 -10.83
C ASP A 35 18.62 0.79 -11.42
N VAL A 36 18.15 -0.32 -10.87
CA VAL A 36 18.43 -1.66 -11.39
C VAL A 36 17.85 -1.84 -12.79
N CYS A 37 16.59 -1.42 -13.01
CA CYS A 37 15.98 -1.50 -14.34
C CYS A 37 16.66 -0.57 -15.36
N GLU A 38 17.07 0.63 -14.95
CA GLU A 38 17.80 1.56 -15.82
C GLU A 38 19.19 1.03 -16.19
N THR A 39 19.88 0.39 -15.24
CA THR A 39 21.26 -0.11 -15.43
C THR A 39 21.31 -1.44 -16.19
N TYR A 40 20.40 -2.37 -15.88
CA TYR A 40 20.46 -3.76 -16.36
C TYR A 40 19.40 -4.09 -17.42
N GLY A 41 18.49 -3.15 -17.70
CA GLY A 41 17.40 -3.31 -18.65
C GLY A 41 16.09 -3.77 -18.01
N SER A 42 15.12 -4.13 -18.86
CA SER A 42 13.73 -4.34 -18.46
C SER A 42 13.48 -5.51 -17.50
N SER A 43 14.47 -6.37 -17.27
CA SER A 43 14.39 -7.44 -16.29
C SER A 43 15.75 -7.74 -15.66
N ALA A 44 15.79 -7.86 -14.35
CA ALA A 44 17.01 -8.18 -13.60
C ALA A 44 16.72 -9.03 -12.37
N ARG A 45 17.66 -9.89 -11.98
CA ARG A 45 17.55 -10.73 -10.78
C ARG A 45 18.00 -9.92 -9.56
N ILE A 46 17.09 -9.75 -8.58
CA ILE A 46 17.31 -8.96 -7.37
C ILE A 46 17.33 -9.79 -6.07
N GLY A 47 16.96 -11.07 -6.17
CA GLY A 47 17.08 -12.05 -5.10
C GLY A 47 17.28 -13.46 -5.64
N PRO A 48 17.42 -14.48 -4.76
CA PRO A 48 17.60 -15.86 -5.21
C PRO A 48 16.38 -16.33 -6.02
N LYS A 49 15.19 -15.89 -5.61
CA LYS A 49 13.90 -16.24 -6.21
C LYS A 49 13.15 -15.04 -6.79
N ASP A 50 13.77 -13.86 -6.80
CA ASP A 50 13.10 -12.62 -7.18
C ASP A 50 13.71 -12.01 -8.44
N LEU A 51 12.82 -11.65 -9.36
CA LEU A 51 13.11 -10.95 -10.60
C LEU A 51 12.31 -9.65 -10.60
N ILE A 52 12.99 -8.51 -10.80
CA ILE A 52 12.31 -7.26 -11.11
C ILE A 52 12.04 -7.21 -12.61
N CYS A 53 10.87 -6.69 -13.01
CA CYS A 53 10.49 -6.53 -14.40
C CYS A 53 9.75 -5.20 -14.60
N SER A 54 10.20 -4.41 -15.57
CA SER A 54 9.58 -3.15 -15.99
C SER A 54 8.97 -3.22 -17.39
N ASP A 55 8.96 -4.38 -18.04
CA ASP A 55 8.33 -4.57 -19.35
C ASP A 55 6.79 -4.55 -19.23
N PRO A 56 6.09 -3.57 -19.83
CA PRO A 56 4.63 -3.46 -19.74
C PRO A 56 3.89 -4.66 -20.35
N TYR A 57 4.46 -5.32 -21.36
CA TYR A 57 3.87 -6.52 -21.95
C TYR A 57 3.87 -7.68 -20.95
N VAL A 58 5.01 -7.89 -20.27
CA VAL A 58 5.14 -8.94 -19.26
C VAL A 58 4.24 -8.63 -18.06
N ILE A 59 4.20 -7.38 -17.58
CA ILE A 59 3.32 -6.97 -16.47
C ILE A 59 1.86 -7.25 -16.81
N ARG A 60 1.38 -6.83 -17.99
CA ARG A 60 0.00 -7.10 -18.43
C ARG A 60 -0.30 -8.58 -18.51
N ARG A 61 0.65 -9.37 -19.01
CA ARG A 61 0.56 -10.83 -19.08
C ARG A 61 0.42 -11.44 -17.67
N MET A 62 1.22 -10.99 -16.71
CA MET A 62 1.16 -11.45 -15.31
C MET A 62 -0.17 -11.11 -14.62
N CYS A 63 -0.73 -9.93 -14.91
CA CYS A 63 -2.02 -9.51 -14.36
C CYS A 63 -3.23 -10.25 -14.94
N THR A 64 -3.05 -11.15 -15.92
CA THR A 64 -4.14 -11.89 -16.55
C THR A 64 -4.43 -13.19 -15.82
N ALA A 65 -5.68 -13.37 -15.36
CA ALA A 65 -6.12 -14.55 -14.61
C ALA A 65 -5.94 -15.90 -15.34
N LYS A 66 -5.84 -15.90 -16.67
CA LYS A 66 -5.79 -17.11 -17.51
C LYS A 66 -4.42 -17.78 -17.57
N LEU A 67 -3.35 -17.11 -17.14
CA LEU A 67 -1.97 -17.56 -17.39
C LEU A 67 -1.29 -18.19 -16.17
N GLY A 68 -2.04 -18.45 -15.09
CA GLY A 68 -1.56 -19.23 -13.95
C GLY A 68 -0.53 -18.52 -13.05
N TYR A 69 -0.33 -17.21 -13.21
CA TYR A 69 0.47 -16.43 -12.28
C TYR A 69 -0.23 -16.33 -10.94
N ARG A 70 0.51 -16.63 -9.86
CA ARG A 70 0.00 -16.64 -8.48
C ARG A 70 0.65 -15.55 -7.65
N ARG A 71 -0.04 -15.14 -6.59
CA ARG A 71 0.56 -14.28 -5.57
C ARG A 71 1.73 -15.00 -4.92
N SER A 72 2.83 -14.28 -4.71
CA SER A 72 3.99 -14.81 -4.00
C SER A 72 3.75 -14.83 -2.48
N LYS A 73 4.62 -15.53 -1.76
CA LYS A 73 4.62 -15.54 -0.28
C LYS A 73 4.87 -14.17 0.33
N PHE A 74 5.34 -13.18 -0.44
CA PHE A 74 5.41 -11.79 0.01
C PHE A 74 4.10 -11.31 0.63
N TYR A 75 2.94 -11.72 0.07
CA TYR A 75 1.65 -11.30 0.60
C TYR A 75 1.36 -11.81 2.01
N SER A 76 1.92 -12.96 2.42
CA SER A 76 1.71 -13.46 3.79
C SER A 76 2.40 -12.58 4.85
N SER A 77 3.33 -11.70 4.48
CA SER A 77 3.91 -10.73 5.44
C SER A 77 2.90 -9.67 5.90
N PHE A 78 1.74 -9.58 5.23
CA PHE A 78 0.61 -8.71 5.59
C PHE A 78 -0.48 -9.46 6.38
N ALA A 79 -0.20 -10.67 6.88
CA ALA A 79 -1.10 -11.40 7.78
C ALA A 79 -1.00 -10.81 9.20
N PHE A 80 -1.73 -9.72 9.46
CA PHE A 80 -1.72 -9.07 10.78
C PHE A 80 -2.51 -9.84 11.85
N ASN A 81 -3.40 -10.76 11.43
CA ASN A 81 -4.10 -11.67 12.33
C ASN A 81 -3.50 -13.08 12.17
N PRO A 82 -2.94 -13.68 13.25
CA PRO A 82 -2.30 -14.99 13.17
C PRO A 82 -3.28 -16.15 12.89
N ASP A 83 -4.55 -15.98 13.23
CA ASP A 83 -5.56 -17.04 13.12
C ASP A 83 -6.33 -17.01 11.79
N ARG A 84 -6.31 -15.87 11.09
CA ARG A 84 -7.10 -15.66 9.88
C ARG A 84 -6.41 -14.77 8.87
N ASP A 85 -6.28 -15.28 7.64
CA ASP A 85 -5.85 -14.48 6.52
C ASP A 85 -6.92 -13.47 6.07
N SER A 86 -6.45 -12.31 5.64
CA SER A 86 -7.25 -11.29 4.95
C SER A 86 -7.22 -11.51 3.43
N MET A 87 -8.07 -10.79 2.71
CA MET A 87 -8.03 -10.77 1.23
C MET A 87 -6.69 -10.25 0.69
N ILE A 88 -5.94 -9.47 1.47
CA ILE A 88 -4.59 -9.01 1.10
C ILE A 88 -3.56 -10.11 1.31
N SER A 89 -3.59 -10.79 2.47
CA SER A 89 -2.53 -11.71 2.88
C SER A 89 -2.62 -13.11 2.26
N THR A 90 -3.83 -13.57 1.94
CA THR A 90 -4.02 -14.91 1.38
C THR A 90 -3.31 -15.09 0.03
N THR A 91 -2.61 -16.22 -0.11
CA THR A 91 -1.99 -16.67 -1.36
C THR A 91 -2.77 -17.81 -2.03
N ASP A 92 -3.77 -18.37 -1.35
CA ASP A 92 -4.67 -19.38 -1.90
C ASP A 92 -5.72 -18.71 -2.79
N GLU A 93 -5.74 -19.08 -4.07
CA GLU A 93 -6.65 -18.50 -5.07
C GLU A 93 -8.12 -18.74 -4.76
N LYS A 94 -8.49 -19.90 -4.18
CA LYS A 94 -9.87 -20.24 -3.85
C LYS A 94 -10.35 -19.40 -2.67
N VAL A 95 -9.54 -19.32 -1.61
CA VAL A 95 -9.83 -18.47 -0.44
C VAL A 95 -9.90 -17.00 -0.86
N HIS A 96 -8.97 -16.55 -1.70
CA HIS A 96 -8.98 -15.19 -2.24
C HIS A 96 -10.26 -14.91 -3.07
N ALA A 97 -10.66 -15.82 -3.93
CA ALA A 97 -11.87 -15.68 -4.75
C ALA A 97 -13.14 -15.64 -3.88
N ASP A 98 -13.23 -16.47 -2.85
CA ASP A 98 -14.34 -16.49 -1.89
C ASP A 98 -14.45 -15.16 -1.11
N LEU A 99 -13.33 -14.68 -0.54
CA LEU A 99 -13.29 -13.39 0.16
C LEU A 99 -13.67 -12.23 -0.77
N LYS A 100 -13.13 -12.22 -1.99
CA LYS A 100 -13.45 -11.20 -3.00
C LYS A 100 -14.93 -11.21 -3.36
N MET A 101 -15.55 -12.38 -3.49
CA MET A 101 -16.98 -12.52 -3.78
C MET A 101 -17.83 -11.93 -2.65
N LYS A 102 -17.46 -12.19 -1.39
CA LYS A 102 -18.15 -11.65 -0.21
C LYS A 102 -18.12 -10.12 -0.16
N THR A 103 -17.03 -9.49 -0.60
CA THR A 103 -16.90 -8.03 -0.60
C THR A 103 -17.37 -7.37 -1.90
N ALA A 104 -17.58 -8.12 -2.98
CA ALA A 104 -17.85 -7.58 -4.32
C ALA A 104 -19.10 -6.68 -4.38
N ALA A 105 -20.15 -7.04 -3.64
CA ALA A 105 -21.38 -6.25 -3.59
C ALA A 105 -21.10 -4.82 -3.07
N GLY A 106 -20.36 -4.69 -1.97
CA GLY A 106 -20.00 -3.40 -1.37
C GLY A 106 -19.21 -2.49 -2.32
N TYR A 107 -18.30 -3.07 -3.11
CA TYR A 107 -17.51 -2.30 -4.10
C TYR A 107 -18.23 -2.04 -5.42
N SER A 108 -19.36 -2.73 -5.70
CA SER A 108 -20.08 -2.57 -6.96
C SER A 108 -20.94 -1.31 -7.03
N GLY A 109 -21.07 -0.57 -5.92
CA GLY A 109 -21.94 0.60 -5.79
C GLY A 109 -23.45 0.28 -5.84
N LYS A 110 -23.83 -0.95 -6.22
CA LYS A 110 -25.22 -1.40 -6.21
C LYS A 110 -25.74 -1.43 -4.78
N GLY A 111 -26.69 -0.54 -4.49
CA GLY A 111 -27.31 -0.39 -3.18
C GLY A 111 -26.91 0.86 -2.40
N PHE A 112 -26.00 1.69 -2.94
CA PHE A 112 -25.61 2.97 -2.32
C PHE A 112 -26.11 4.16 -3.15
N GLU A 113 -27.41 4.45 -3.07
CA GLU A 113 -28.01 5.60 -3.79
C GLU A 113 -27.45 6.96 -3.31
N ASN A 114 -26.88 7.01 -2.09
CA ASN A 114 -26.42 8.25 -1.45
C ASN A 114 -24.89 8.35 -1.31
N LEU A 115 -24.10 7.59 -2.09
CA LEU A 115 -22.63 7.60 -1.95
C LEU A 115 -22.03 9.01 -2.12
N GLU A 116 -22.49 9.75 -3.13
CA GLU A 116 -22.04 11.12 -3.38
C GLU A 116 -22.39 12.05 -2.22
N GLN A 117 -23.60 11.92 -1.66
CA GLN A 117 -24.02 12.72 -0.50
C GLN A 117 -23.19 12.43 0.74
N LEU A 118 -22.83 11.17 0.98
CA LEU A 118 -21.96 10.79 2.10
C LEU A 118 -20.57 11.42 1.95
N ILE A 119 -19.97 11.33 0.75
CA ILE A 119 -18.66 11.91 0.48
C ILE A 119 -18.71 13.44 0.59
N ASN A 120 -19.73 14.09 0.02
CA ASN A 120 -19.90 15.55 0.10
C ASN A 120 -20.02 16.01 1.55
N ARG A 121 -20.76 15.30 2.40
CA ARG A 121 -20.84 15.60 3.83
C ARG A 121 -19.48 15.55 4.52
N GLN A 122 -18.63 14.57 4.21
CA GLN A 122 -17.28 14.49 4.77
C GLN A 122 -16.36 15.60 4.22
N LEU A 123 -16.59 16.01 2.97
CA LEU A 123 -15.84 17.09 2.34
C LEU A 123 -16.21 18.44 2.96
N ASP A 124 -17.50 18.70 3.22
CA ASP A 124 -17.95 19.88 3.94
C ASP A 124 -17.33 19.93 5.34
N ALA A 125 -17.36 18.82 6.10
CA ALA A 125 -16.73 18.75 7.41
C ALA A 125 -15.21 18.99 7.36
N PHE A 126 -14.55 18.55 6.29
CA PHE A 126 -13.12 18.78 6.08
C PHE A 126 -12.81 20.25 5.80
N ILE A 127 -13.64 20.92 4.99
CA ILE A 127 -13.54 22.36 4.73
C ILE A 127 -13.80 23.14 6.03
N ASP A 128 -14.86 22.81 6.76
CA ASP A 128 -15.19 23.43 8.05
C ASP A 128 -14.03 23.35 9.04
N LEU A 129 -13.34 22.20 9.12
CA LEU A 129 -12.15 22.03 9.95
C LEU A 129 -11.05 23.03 9.57
N ILE A 130 -10.80 23.22 8.27
CA ILE A 130 -9.80 24.15 7.75
C ILE A 130 -10.19 25.58 8.11
N GLU A 131 -11.43 25.97 7.83
CA GLU A 131 -11.96 27.31 8.07
C GLU A 131 -11.92 27.69 9.55
N GLN A 132 -12.24 26.75 10.45
CA GLN A 132 -12.30 27.02 11.88
C GLN A 132 -10.92 27.01 12.55
N LYS A 133 -10.04 26.07 12.18
CA LYS A 133 -8.80 25.82 12.94
C LYS A 133 -7.52 26.23 12.22
N TYR A 134 -7.49 26.26 10.89
CA TYR A 134 -6.23 26.31 10.14
C TYR A 134 -6.05 27.55 9.25
N LEU A 135 -7.00 28.49 9.24
CA LEU A 135 -6.80 29.79 8.58
C LEU A 135 -5.73 30.60 9.32
N SER A 136 -4.65 30.91 8.62
CA SER A 136 -3.59 31.80 9.11
C SER A 136 -3.97 33.26 8.91
N THR A 137 -3.48 34.14 9.79
CA THR A 137 -3.56 35.59 9.66
C THR A 137 -2.15 36.18 9.56
N PRO A 138 -1.98 37.46 9.19
CA PRO A 138 -0.64 38.09 9.16
C PRO A 138 0.12 38.03 10.49
N THR A 139 -0.58 37.83 11.60
CA THR A 139 -0.01 37.80 12.96
C THR A 139 -0.05 36.44 13.64
N ASP A 140 -0.75 35.44 13.06
CA ASP A 140 -0.95 34.11 13.64
C ASP A 140 -0.84 33.05 12.53
N PHE A 141 0.27 32.32 12.49
CA PHE A 141 0.50 31.24 11.53
C PHE A 141 0.00 29.91 12.09
N ARG A 142 -0.92 29.28 11.35
CA ARG A 142 -1.54 28.00 11.72
C ARG A 142 -1.11 26.90 10.75
N PRO A 143 -0.14 26.05 11.12
CA PRO A 143 0.36 25.02 10.22
C PRO A 143 -0.70 23.94 9.98
N PHE A 144 -0.89 23.56 8.72
CA PHE A 144 -1.82 22.52 8.31
C PHE A 144 -1.07 21.38 7.64
N ASP A 145 -1.05 20.22 8.31
CA ASP A 145 -0.46 19.00 7.76
C ASP A 145 -1.48 18.28 6.86
N PHE A 146 -1.48 18.63 5.57
CA PHE A 146 -2.39 18.03 4.61
C PHE A 146 -2.24 16.49 4.50
N ALA A 147 -1.04 15.95 4.70
CA ALA A 147 -0.82 14.50 4.63
C ALA A 147 -1.53 13.77 5.76
N LYS A 148 -1.53 14.33 6.98
CA LYS A 148 -2.29 13.76 8.10
C LYS A 148 -3.79 13.98 7.94
N LYS A 149 -4.22 15.20 7.57
CA LYS A 149 -5.65 15.53 7.50
C LYS A 149 -6.37 14.83 6.34
N SER A 150 -5.71 14.63 5.20
CA SER A 150 -6.26 13.82 4.11
C SER A 150 -6.50 12.36 4.51
N GLN A 151 -5.68 11.79 5.40
CA GLN A 151 -5.92 10.46 5.96
C GLN A 151 -7.14 10.44 6.89
N TYR A 152 -7.34 11.47 7.72
CA TYR A 152 -8.56 11.61 8.54
C TYR A 152 -9.82 11.63 7.67
N PHE A 153 -9.82 12.44 6.61
CA PHE A 153 -10.91 12.49 5.65
C PHE A 153 -11.15 11.13 4.99
N THR A 154 -10.10 10.46 4.55
CA THR A 154 -10.20 9.14 3.92
C THR A 154 -10.78 8.10 4.87
N LEU A 155 -10.37 8.11 6.15
CA LEU A 155 -10.90 7.20 7.16
C LEU A 155 -12.37 7.46 7.45
N ASP A 156 -12.75 8.71 7.69
CA ASP A 156 -14.15 9.05 7.95
C ASP A 156 -15.03 8.74 6.73
N ALA A 157 -14.58 9.04 5.51
CA ALA A 157 -15.32 8.70 4.29
C ALA A 157 -15.49 7.19 4.10
N ILE A 158 -14.42 6.40 4.23
CA ILE A 158 -14.51 4.94 4.04
C ILE A 158 -15.34 4.29 5.14
N THR A 159 -15.23 4.74 6.39
CA THR A 159 -15.97 4.14 7.52
C THR A 159 -17.45 4.51 7.48
N ASP A 160 -17.79 5.73 7.06
CA ASP A 160 -19.16 6.16 6.81
C ASP A 160 -19.80 5.36 5.68
N VAL A 161 -19.08 5.14 4.57
CA VAL A 161 -19.57 4.30 3.46
C VAL A 161 -19.69 2.84 3.86
N ALA A 162 -18.71 2.30 4.59
CA ALA A 162 -18.65 0.87 4.92
C ALA A 162 -19.61 0.47 6.04
N PHE A 163 -19.80 1.32 7.05
CA PHE A 163 -20.52 1.00 8.28
C PHE A 163 -21.70 1.93 8.57
N GLY A 164 -21.91 2.97 7.76
CA GLY A 164 -22.88 4.03 8.06
C GLY A 164 -22.49 4.90 9.26
N LYS A 165 -21.24 4.79 9.73
CA LYS A 165 -20.73 5.48 10.91
C LYS A 165 -19.27 5.87 10.71
N LEU A 166 -19.01 7.17 10.81
CA LEU A 166 -17.67 7.76 10.83
C LEU A 166 -16.93 7.44 12.14
N PHE A 167 -15.60 7.36 12.06
CA PHE A 167 -14.73 7.25 13.24
C PHE A 167 -14.66 8.57 14.01
N GLY A 168 -14.72 9.70 13.31
CA GLY A 168 -14.71 11.04 13.87
C GLY A 168 -13.33 11.72 13.83
N CYS A 169 -12.44 11.27 12.94
CA CYS A 169 -11.09 11.81 12.83
C CYS A 169 -11.08 13.30 12.44
N ILE A 170 -11.95 13.73 11.52
CA ILE A 170 -12.08 15.14 11.14
C ILE A 170 -12.64 15.97 12.32
N ALA A 171 -13.74 15.51 12.91
CA ALA A 171 -14.44 16.25 13.96
C ALA A 171 -13.55 16.49 15.20
N GLN A 172 -12.80 15.47 15.61
CA GLN A 172 -11.86 15.57 16.73
C GLN A 172 -10.50 16.14 16.32
N ASP A 173 -10.24 16.22 15.02
CA ASP A 173 -8.95 16.61 14.45
C ASP A 173 -7.79 15.70 14.92
N ASP A 174 -8.09 14.42 15.14
CA ASP A 174 -7.20 13.44 15.77
C ASP A 174 -7.30 12.04 15.12
N ASP A 175 -6.27 11.22 15.31
CA ASP A 175 -6.21 9.82 14.84
C ASP A 175 -7.04 8.92 15.77
N MET A 176 -8.33 8.85 15.49
CA MET A 176 -9.25 8.03 16.28
C MET A 176 -8.82 6.56 16.26
N TYR A 177 -8.72 5.98 17.46
CA TYR A 177 -8.29 4.58 17.69
C TYR A 177 -6.83 4.29 17.34
N ASP A 178 -5.96 5.30 17.24
CA ASP A 178 -4.54 5.16 16.84
C ASP A 178 -4.40 4.40 15.49
N TYR A 179 -5.36 4.54 14.57
CA TYR A 179 -5.40 3.76 13.35
C TYR A 179 -4.20 4.08 12.44
N ILE A 180 -3.98 5.35 12.14
CA ILE A 180 -2.88 5.80 11.26
C ILE A 180 -1.55 5.44 11.88
N LYS A 181 -1.39 5.71 13.18
CA LYS A 181 -0.19 5.35 13.94
C LYS A 181 0.10 3.84 13.87
N THR A 182 -0.92 3.00 14.02
CA THR A 182 -0.77 1.55 13.94
C THR A 182 -0.34 1.11 12.54
N VAL A 183 -0.95 1.67 11.50
CA VAL A 183 -0.59 1.38 10.11
C VAL A 183 0.84 1.82 9.79
N ASP A 184 1.25 3.00 10.23
CA ASP A 184 2.60 3.54 10.04
C ASP A 184 3.68 2.68 10.72
N GLN A 185 3.35 2.04 11.84
CA GLN A 185 4.26 1.13 12.54
C GLN A 185 4.32 -0.27 11.89
N LEU A 186 3.18 -0.79 11.43
CA LEU A 186 3.08 -2.15 10.89
C LEU A 186 3.60 -2.27 9.46
N LEU A 187 3.35 -1.28 8.59
CA LEU A 187 3.72 -1.38 7.17
C LEU A 187 5.23 -1.53 6.93
N PRO A 188 6.13 -0.79 7.60
CA PRO A 188 7.57 -0.99 7.47
C PRO A 188 8.00 -2.40 7.89
N ALA A 189 7.44 -2.91 9.00
CA ALA A 189 7.75 -4.26 9.49
C ALA A 189 7.30 -5.35 8.50
N ALA A 190 6.09 -5.24 7.96
CA ALA A 190 5.57 -6.16 6.94
C ALA A 190 6.41 -6.13 5.65
N LYS A 191 6.86 -4.95 5.21
CA LYS A 191 7.78 -4.80 4.07
C LYS A 191 9.10 -5.52 4.30
N ILE A 192 9.72 -5.35 5.47
CA ILE A 192 10.99 -6.00 5.82
C ILE A 192 10.81 -7.52 5.90
N ALA A 193 9.76 -8.00 6.56
CA ALA A 193 9.45 -9.44 6.61
C ALA A 193 9.27 -10.04 5.19
N GLY A 194 8.64 -9.28 4.30
CA GLY A 194 8.46 -9.65 2.89
C GLY A 194 9.77 -9.81 2.12
N VAL A 195 10.87 -9.15 2.51
CA VAL A 195 12.19 -9.30 1.85
C VAL A 195 12.72 -10.74 1.94
N PHE A 196 12.32 -11.47 2.99
CA PHE A 196 12.79 -12.83 3.29
C PHE A 196 11.80 -13.94 2.90
N SER A 197 10.64 -13.58 2.35
CA SER A 197 9.58 -14.53 1.96
C SER A 197 9.90 -15.34 0.69
#